data_AF-A0A9P3E7E0-F1
#
_entry.id   AF-A0A9P3E7E0-F1
#
_cell.length_a   1.000
_cell.length_b   1.000
_cell.length_c   1.000
_cell.angle_alpha   90.00
_cell.angle_beta   90.00
_cell.angle_gamma   90.00
#
_symmetry.space_group_name_H-M   'P 1'
#
loop_
_entity.id
_entity.type
_entity.pdbx_description
1 polymer ?
#
loop_
_entity_poly.entity_id
_entity_poly.type
_entity_poly.pdbx_seq_one_letter_code
_entity_poly.pdbx_strand_id
1 'polypeptide(L)'
;MADSTDTQATAPTKSYILSCHCQKNVLELTLPLPTPAPDHGTPFTDNGVCDCSHCLKRRVVWFFAPPGSVKVLKGGAADGSLKPYRFGSKSWDNMSCSECGTFLPGASADSKGPIPINLRAIRNPDFDLWQLPLKQYSGADRDPPYEPPQIPAGAEAYLAERAKHYQYETKVYVGGCHCKAVTFAVLHKPLEEVELVDCACSICTGNGVLWAYPGRHDVFFRPSASSSKPWQPDPSLVTRYTFGKGTNEHVVCNQCFCQIFEARELLDHEDGEGWEEDNGNPGTFGINIALYNDITEYLVESKTGLLKGLLKLTDARDMEPVYQVKV
;
A
#
# COMPACT_ATOMS: atom_id res chain seq x y z
N MET A 1 47.93 20.33 -37.05
CA MET A 1 46.50 20.23 -36.66
C MET A 1 46.48 19.38 -35.40
N ALA A 2 46.21 19.99 -34.24
CA ALA A 2 46.06 19.27 -32.99
C ALA A 2 44.59 18.84 -32.89
N ASP A 3 44.38 17.53 -32.84
CA ASP A 3 43.09 16.89 -32.72
C ASP A 3 42.59 17.12 -31.29
N SER A 4 41.66 18.06 -31.09
CA SER A 4 41.04 18.30 -29.79
C SER A 4 40.02 17.20 -29.56
N THR A 5 40.42 16.14 -28.84
CA THR A 5 39.48 15.18 -28.26
C THR A 5 38.64 15.91 -27.23
N ASP A 6 37.48 16.39 -27.65
CA ASP A 6 36.45 16.99 -26.79
C ASP A 6 35.85 15.87 -25.92
N THR A 7 36.47 15.61 -24.78
CA THR A 7 35.89 14.77 -23.73
C THR A 7 34.65 15.47 -23.20
N GLN A 8 33.48 15.15 -23.74
CA GLN A 8 32.21 15.58 -23.16
C GLN A 8 32.19 15.11 -21.69
N ALA A 9 32.26 16.07 -20.77
CA ALA A 9 32.13 15.80 -19.35
C ALA A 9 30.77 15.12 -19.12
N THR A 10 30.79 13.93 -18.51
CA THR A 10 29.56 13.20 -18.19
C THR A 10 28.73 14.01 -17.21
N ALA A 11 27.45 14.21 -17.53
CA ALA A 11 26.54 14.95 -16.65
C ALA A 11 26.52 14.29 -15.25
N PRO A 12 26.46 15.09 -14.17
CA PRO A 12 26.44 14.55 -12.82
C PRO A 12 25.22 13.65 -12.63
N THR A 13 25.40 12.52 -11.94
CA THR A 13 24.35 11.55 -11.65
C THR A 13 24.09 11.42 -10.15
N LYS A 14 22.94 10.87 -9.78
CA LYS A 14 22.60 10.49 -8.40
C LYS A 14 22.02 9.07 -8.38
N SER A 15 22.45 8.29 -7.39
CA SER A 15 21.95 6.93 -7.14
C SER A 15 20.87 6.92 -6.06
N TYR A 16 19.85 6.11 -6.28
CA TYR A 16 18.76 5.84 -5.36
C TYR A 16 18.72 4.34 -5.05
N ILE A 17 18.59 3.99 -3.77
CA ILE A 17 18.40 2.61 -3.33
C ILE A 17 16.91 2.36 -3.15
N LEU A 18 16.40 1.34 -3.86
CA LEU A 18 15.05 0.86 -3.72
C LEU A 18 15.07 -0.52 -3.10
N SER A 19 14.23 -0.75 -2.10
CA SER A 19 14.14 -2.07 -1.46
C SER A 19 12.72 -2.45 -1.09
N CYS A 20 12.46 -3.76 -1.12
CA CYS A 20 11.36 -4.28 -0.31
C CYS A 20 11.65 -4.06 1.18
N HIS A 21 10.62 -4.09 2.03
CA HIS A 21 10.81 -3.84 3.47
C HIS A 21 11.85 -4.79 4.10
N CYS A 22 11.75 -6.10 3.83
CA CYS A 22 12.68 -7.10 4.36
C CYS A 22 14.08 -7.08 3.72
N GLN A 23 14.32 -6.21 2.73
CA GLN A 23 15.60 -6.08 2.00
C GLN A 23 16.11 -7.39 1.37
N LYS A 24 15.22 -8.35 1.12
CA LYS A 24 15.53 -9.52 0.28
C LYS A 24 15.72 -9.11 -1.17
N ASN A 25 15.02 -8.06 -1.60
CA ASN A 25 15.11 -7.45 -2.91
C ASN A 25 15.61 -6.02 -2.80
N VAL A 26 16.71 -5.72 -3.50
CA VAL A 26 17.36 -4.41 -3.52
C VAL A 26 17.76 -4.05 -4.94
N LEU A 27 17.39 -2.86 -5.37
CA LEU A 27 17.75 -2.26 -6.66
C LEU A 27 18.50 -0.96 -6.41
N GLU A 28 19.42 -0.64 -7.31
CA GLU A 28 20.00 0.70 -7.45
C GLU A 28 19.46 1.35 -8.72
N LEU A 29 19.03 2.59 -8.62
CA LEU A 29 18.59 3.43 -9.73
C LEU A 29 19.52 4.63 -9.85
N THR A 30 20.21 4.76 -10.98
CA THR A 30 21.14 5.86 -11.25
C THR A 30 20.55 6.79 -12.31
N LEU A 31 20.33 8.05 -11.96
CA LEU A 31 19.71 9.04 -12.85
C LEU A 31 20.61 10.27 -13.03
N PRO A 32 20.60 10.90 -14.22
CA PRO A 32 21.24 12.21 -14.40
C PRO A 32 20.53 13.27 -13.56
N LEU A 33 21.30 14.18 -12.98
CA LEU A 33 20.77 15.33 -12.27
C LEU A 33 20.42 16.45 -13.27
N PRO A 34 19.18 16.99 -13.23
CA PRO A 34 18.82 18.10 -14.09
C PRO A 34 19.67 19.34 -13.77
N THR A 35 20.01 20.11 -14.79
CA THR A 35 20.70 21.41 -14.64
C THR A 35 19.89 22.48 -15.37
N PRO A 36 19.29 23.45 -14.66
CA PRO A 36 19.32 23.65 -13.21
C PRO A 36 18.58 22.53 -12.44
N ALA A 37 18.94 22.35 -11.16
CA ALA A 37 18.25 21.42 -10.29
C ALA A 37 16.78 21.86 -10.11
N PRO A 38 15.81 20.92 -10.12
CA PRO A 38 14.42 21.27 -9.86
C PRO A 38 14.19 21.71 -8.41
N ASP A 39 13.12 22.47 -8.16
CA ASP A 39 12.77 23.02 -6.84
C ASP A 39 12.59 21.94 -5.76
N HIS A 40 12.17 20.74 -6.14
CA HIS A 40 12.00 19.58 -5.26
C HIS A 40 13.25 18.72 -5.10
N GLY A 41 14.39 19.12 -5.68
CA GLY A 41 15.71 18.54 -5.40
C GLY A 41 15.95 17.11 -5.91
N THR A 42 15.06 16.57 -6.75
CA THR A 42 15.18 15.20 -7.32
C THR A 42 15.04 15.21 -8.85
N PRO A 43 15.56 14.19 -9.57
CA PRO A 43 15.39 14.03 -11.00
C PRO A 43 13.98 13.51 -11.41
N PHE A 44 13.11 13.22 -10.44
CA PHE A 44 11.77 12.71 -10.69
C PHE A 44 10.83 13.85 -11.09
N THR A 45 10.69 14.08 -12.39
CA THR A 45 9.87 15.18 -12.95
C THR A 45 8.65 14.70 -13.72
N ASP A 46 8.59 13.40 -14.06
CA ASP A 46 7.50 12.77 -14.80
C ASP A 46 6.96 11.52 -14.08
N ASN A 47 6.77 11.63 -12.77
CA ASN A 47 6.17 10.60 -11.93
C ASN A 47 4.68 10.84 -11.73
N GLY A 48 3.94 9.79 -11.35
CA GLY A 48 2.51 9.94 -11.14
C GLY A 48 1.81 8.76 -10.49
N VAL A 49 0.52 8.95 -10.25
CA VAL A 49 -0.39 7.95 -9.66
C VAL A 49 -1.44 7.59 -10.69
N CYS A 50 -1.91 6.35 -10.64
CA CYS A 50 -2.92 5.82 -11.55
C CYS A 50 -4.16 5.43 -10.74
N ASP A 51 -5.34 5.73 -11.25
CA ASP A 51 -6.61 5.41 -10.62
C ASP A 51 -7.18 4.02 -11.01
N CYS A 52 -6.41 3.18 -11.71
CA CYS A 52 -6.86 1.80 -11.94
C CYS A 52 -6.94 1.02 -10.62
N SER A 53 -7.78 -0.01 -10.59
CA SER A 53 -8.06 -0.84 -9.41
C SER A 53 -6.80 -1.34 -8.68
N HIS A 54 -5.78 -1.78 -9.42
CA HIS A 54 -4.53 -2.28 -8.84
C HIS A 54 -3.70 -1.13 -8.23
N CYS A 55 -3.61 0.00 -8.92
CA CYS A 55 -2.79 1.13 -8.48
C CYS A 55 -3.40 1.83 -7.26
N LEU A 56 -4.73 1.98 -7.22
CA LEU A 56 -5.43 2.50 -6.05
C LEU A 56 -5.24 1.61 -4.82
N LYS A 57 -5.51 0.31 -4.95
CA LYS A 57 -5.40 -0.67 -3.83
C LYS A 57 -3.99 -0.81 -3.27
N ARG A 58 -2.96 -0.43 -4.04
CA ARG A 58 -1.55 -0.45 -3.64
C ARG A 58 -0.94 0.94 -3.49
N ARG A 59 -1.74 2.00 -3.66
CA ARG A 59 -1.35 3.42 -3.70
C ARG A 59 -0.04 3.69 -4.46
N VAL A 60 0.16 3.06 -5.62
CA VAL A 60 1.46 3.07 -6.31
C VAL A 60 1.85 4.46 -6.79
N VAL A 61 3.10 4.86 -6.56
CA VAL A 61 3.69 6.08 -7.15
C VAL A 61 4.69 5.67 -8.22
N TRP A 62 4.30 5.84 -9.47
CA TRP A 62 5.03 5.40 -10.64
C TRP A 62 6.11 6.38 -11.07
N PHE A 63 7.26 5.83 -11.45
CA PHE A 63 8.27 6.48 -12.28
C PHE A 63 8.78 5.47 -13.32
N PHE A 64 9.01 5.91 -14.55
CA PHE A 64 9.53 5.06 -15.61
C PHE A 64 10.99 5.43 -15.86
N ALA A 65 11.89 4.61 -15.31
CA ALA A 65 13.31 4.84 -15.40
C ALA A 65 13.85 4.53 -16.81
N PRO A 66 14.85 5.28 -17.32
CA PRO A 66 15.47 4.99 -18.61
C PRO A 66 16.06 3.57 -18.67
N PRO A 67 16.08 2.91 -19.83
CA PRO A 67 16.77 1.63 -20.00
C PRO A 67 18.23 1.72 -19.51
N GLY A 68 18.71 0.69 -18.81
CA GLY A 68 20.08 0.63 -18.29
C GLY A 68 20.35 1.47 -17.03
N SER A 69 19.37 2.22 -16.51
CA SER A 69 19.53 3.01 -15.28
C SER A 69 19.31 2.23 -13.98
N VAL A 70 18.78 1.00 -14.06
CA VAL A 70 18.47 0.16 -12.89
C VAL A 70 19.40 -1.04 -12.84
N LYS A 71 20.00 -1.27 -11.68
CA LYS A 71 20.84 -2.42 -11.37
C LYS A 71 20.20 -3.23 -10.25
N VAL A 72 20.01 -4.53 -10.46
CA VAL A 72 19.59 -5.45 -9.39
C VAL A 72 20.81 -5.73 -8.50
N LEU A 73 20.74 -5.37 -7.22
CA LEU A 73 21.81 -5.60 -6.25
C LEU A 73 21.62 -6.91 -5.47
N LYS A 74 20.36 -7.27 -5.20
CA LYS A 74 19.99 -8.47 -4.43
C LYS A 74 18.57 -8.90 -4.77
N GLY A 75 18.32 -10.20 -4.78
CA GLY A 75 16.99 -10.76 -5.03
C GLY A 75 16.57 -10.64 -6.49
N GLY A 76 15.27 -10.82 -6.74
CA GLY A 76 14.65 -10.58 -8.03
C GLY A 76 13.68 -11.68 -8.48
N ALA A 77 13.33 -11.64 -9.76
CA ALA A 77 12.49 -12.66 -10.36
C ALA A 77 13.20 -14.03 -10.45
N ALA A 78 14.50 -14.02 -10.76
CA ALA A 78 15.28 -15.22 -11.07
C ALA A 78 15.45 -16.17 -9.88
N ASP A 79 15.56 -15.65 -8.66
CA ASP A 79 15.65 -16.45 -7.43
C ASP A 79 14.28 -16.67 -6.75
N GLY A 80 13.20 -16.17 -7.37
CA GLY A 80 11.83 -16.31 -6.89
C GLY A 80 11.48 -15.46 -5.66
N SER A 81 12.36 -14.57 -5.20
CA SER A 81 12.10 -13.65 -4.08
C SER A 81 11.16 -12.50 -4.44
N LEU A 82 10.95 -12.25 -5.75
CA LEU A 82 9.80 -11.53 -6.29
C LEU A 82 8.88 -12.48 -7.04
N LYS A 83 7.56 -12.32 -6.85
CA LYS A 83 6.53 -13.06 -7.55
C LYS A 83 5.71 -12.14 -8.47
N PRO A 84 5.38 -12.59 -9.68
CA PRO A 84 4.54 -11.83 -10.59
C PRO A 84 3.07 -11.95 -10.20
N TYR A 85 2.33 -10.86 -10.41
CA TYR A 85 0.87 -10.86 -10.47
C TYR A 85 0.42 -10.27 -11.81
N ARG A 86 -0.43 -11.00 -12.55
CA ARG A 86 -0.97 -10.58 -13.85
C ARG A 86 -2.49 -10.51 -13.78
N PHE A 87 -3.07 -9.46 -14.35
CA PHE A 87 -4.52 -9.25 -14.45
C PHE A 87 -4.86 -8.56 -15.79
N GLY A 88 -6.15 -8.44 -16.12
CA GLY A 88 -6.60 -7.84 -17.37
C GLY A 88 -6.02 -8.55 -18.60
N SER A 89 -5.35 -7.80 -19.47
CA SER A 89 -4.64 -8.32 -20.66
C SER A 89 -3.50 -9.29 -20.34
N LYS A 90 -3.04 -9.34 -19.09
CA LYS A 90 -1.88 -10.13 -18.63
C LYS A 90 -0.56 -9.76 -19.33
N SER A 91 -0.47 -8.57 -19.91
CA SER A 91 0.72 -8.10 -20.64
C SER A 91 1.87 -7.66 -19.75
N TRP A 92 1.64 -7.50 -18.44
CA TRP A 92 2.60 -6.93 -17.50
C TRP A 92 2.72 -7.75 -16.21
N ASP A 93 3.96 -7.94 -15.77
CA ASP A 93 4.29 -8.58 -14.50
C ASP A 93 4.34 -7.56 -13.37
N ASN A 94 3.34 -7.61 -12.47
CA ASN A 94 3.36 -6.81 -11.25
C ASN A 94 4.18 -7.55 -10.19
N MET A 95 5.47 -7.24 -10.11
CA MET A 95 6.42 -7.94 -9.24
C MET A 95 6.33 -7.46 -7.78
N SER A 96 6.10 -8.38 -6.86
CA SER A 96 6.04 -8.10 -5.41
C SER A 96 6.93 -9.05 -4.62
N CYS A 97 7.49 -8.59 -3.51
CA CYS A 97 8.25 -9.43 -2.61
C CYS A 97 7.38 -10.54 -2.03
N SER A 98 7.86 -11.79 -2.13
CA SER A 98 7.14 -12.97 -1.64
C SER A 98 7.00 -13.04 -0.12
N GLU A 99 7.75 -12.22 0.63
CA GLU A 99 7.75 -12.23 2.10
C GLU A 99 6.99 -11.04 2.67
N CYS A 100 7.39 -9.82 2.34
CA CYS A 100 6.81 -8.61 2.92
C CYS A 100 5.78 -7.91 2.01
N GLY A 101 5.50 -8.45 0.82
CA GLY A 101 4.48 -7.92 -0.10
C GLY A 101 4.84 -6.64 -0.85
N THR A 102 6.00 -6.01 -0.57
CA THR A 102 6.40 -4.74 -1.21
C THR A 102 6.46 -4.84 -2.72
N PHE A 103 5.77 -3.89 -3.37
CA PHE A 103 5.69 -3.79 -4.81
C PHE A 103 7.00 -3.23 -5.37
N LEU A 104 7.72 -4.04 -6.13
CA LEU A 104 9.03 -3.72 -6.68
C LEU A 104 9.12 -4.15 -8.16
N PRO A 105 8.42 -3.44 -9.07
CA PRO A 105 8.25 -3.86 -10.47
C PRO A 105 9.53 -3.80 -11.32
N GLY A 106 10.52 -2.97 -10.94
CA GLY A 106 11.73 -2.71 -11.75
C GLY A 106 12.77 -3.84 -11.78
N ALA A 107 12.45 -5.02 -11.26
CA ALA A 107 13.37 -6.15 -11.13
C ALA A 107 13.32 -7.16 -12.29
N SER A 108 12.59 -6.85 -13.37
CA SER A 108 12.56 -7.66 -14.61
C SER A 108 13.57 -7.13 -15.65
N ALA A 109 14.82 -6.93 -15.24
CA ALA A 109 15.85 -6.10 -15.86
C ALA A 109 16.36 -6.47 -17.28
N ASP A 110 15.55 -7.14 -18.10
CA ASP A 110 15.83 -7.41 -19.52
C ASP A 110 15.01 -6.54 -20.49
N SER A 111 14.39 -5.46 -20.01
CA SER A 111 13.64 -4.57 -20.91
C SER A 111 14.57 -3.64 -21.69
N LYS A 112 14.60 -3.77 -23.02
CA LYS A 112 15.09 -2.73 -23.95
C LYS A 112 14.30 -1.40 -23.86
N GLY A 113 13.21 -1.37 -23.09
CA GLY A 113 12.34 -0.22 -22.86
C GLY A 113 12.39 0.30 -21.42
N PRO A 114 11.61 1.36 -21.10
CA PRO A 114 11.59 1.99 -19.78
C PRO A 114 11.26 1.00 -18.65
N ILE A 115 11.93 1.16 -17.52
CA ILE A 115 11.82 0.26 -16.36
C ILE A 115 10.84 0.87 -15.35
N PRO A 116 9.71 0.22 -15.06
CA PRO A 116 8.72 0.76 -14.14
C PRO A 116 9.21 0.65 -12.69
N ILE A 117 9.12 1.75 -11.94
CA ILE A 117 9.59 1.89 -10.56
C ILE A 117 8.46 2.38 -9.67
N ASN A 118 8.35 1.81 -8.46
CA ASN A 118 7.51 2.32 -7.39
C ASN A 118 8.35 3.20 -6.46
N LEU A 119 8.14 4.52 -6.48
CA LEU A 119 8.93 5.48 -5.71
C LEU A 119 8.78 5.30 -4.20
N ARG A 120 7.68 4.69 -3.73
CA ARG A 120 7.50 4.28 -2.32
C ARG A 120 8.54 3.28 -1.82
N ALA A 121 9.26 2.63 -2.72
CA ALA A 121 10.33 1.68 -2.36
C ALA A 121 11.69 2.35 -2.16
N ILE A 122 11.85 3.65 -2.43
CA ILE A 122 13.12 4.36 -2.18
C ILE A 122 13.41 4.43 -0.68
N ARG A 123 14.69 4.26 -0.31
CA ARG A 123 15.18 4.21 1.08
C ARG A 123 16.22 5.27 1.41
N ASN A 124 16.53 6.15 0.45
CA ASN A 124 17.43 7.27 0.68
C ASN A 124 16.83 8.19 1.75
N PRO A 125 17.59 8.59 2.79
CA PRO A 125 17.08 9.42 3.89
C PRO A 125 16.72 10.84 3.47
N ASP A 126 17.31 11.33 2.38
CA ASP A 126 17.08 12.64 1.78
C ASP A 126 15.97 12.63 0.71
N PHE A 127 15.31 11.49 0.50
CA PHE A 127 14.20 11.37 -0.44
C PHE A 127 12.86 11.61 0.26
N ASP A 128 12.16 12.68 -0.13
CA ASP A 128 10.81 12.96 0.33
C ASP A 128 9.80 12.69 -0.79
N LEU A 129 9.07 11.58 -0.67
CA LEU A 129 8.03 11.18 -1.61
C LEU A 129 6.93 12.24 -1.73
N TRP A 130 6.63 12.94 -0.63
CA TRP A 130 5.46 13.82 -0.52
C TRP A 130 5.69 15.21 -1.13
N GLN A 131 6.93 15.53 -1.50
CA GLN A 131 7.31 16.77 -2.19
C GLN A 131 7.39 16.60 -3.71
N LEU A 132 7.19 15.39 -4.23
CA LEU A 132 7.31 15.15 -5.66
C LEU A 132 6.13 15.74 -6.45
N PRO A 133 6.37 16.35 -7.62
CA PRO A 133 5.31 16.73 -8.53
C PRO A 133 4.66 15.45 -9.07
N LEU A 134 3.38 15.22 -8.77
CA LEU A 134 2.67 14.06 -9.26
C LEU A 134 1.73 14.41 -10.42
N LYS A 135 1.75 13.59 -11.48
CA LYS A 135 0.69 13.54 -12.48
C LYS A 135 -0.35 12.49 -12.10
N GLN A 136 -1.62 12.75 -12.38
CA GLN A 136 -2.67 11.74 -12.31
C GLN A 136 -2.86 11.11 -13.69
N TYR A 137 -2.92 9.79 -13.73
CA TYR A 137 -3.22 9.00 -14.91
C TYR A 137 -4.55 8.28 -14.73
N SER A 138 -5.42 8.33 -15.75
CA SER A 138 -6.60 7.50 -15.79
C SER A 138 -6.25 6.09 -16.29
N GLY A 139 -6.57 5.10 -15.48
CA GLY A 139 -6.60 3.69 -15.83
C GLY A 139 -7.86 2.97 -15.36
N ALA A 140 -8.83 3.69 -14.77
CA ALA A 140 -10.12 3.17 -14.33
C ALA A 140 -10.94 2.56 -15.49
N ASP A 141 -10.87 3.17 -16.69
CA ASP A 141 -11.66 2.77 -17.86
C ASP A 141 -10.98 1.67 -18.71
N ARG A 142 -9.94 1.02 -18.20
CA ARG A 142 -9.23 -0.02 -18.96
C ARG A 142 -10.01 -1.34 -18.96
N ASP A 143 -10.15 -1.92 -20.15
CA ASP A 143 -10.81 -3.21 -20.32
C ASP A 143 -9.96 -4.41 -19.86
N PRO A 144 -10.59 -5.47 -19.29
CA PRO A 144 -11.97 -5.48 -18.81
C PRO A 144 -12.12 -4.63 -17.54
N PRO A 145 -13.29 -3.99 -17.32
CA PRO A 145 -13.52 -3.18 -16.14
C PRO A 145 -13.36 -4.02 -14.88
N TYR A 146 -12.79 -3.41 -13.83
CA TYR A 146 -12.68 -4.05 -12.54
C TYR A 146 -14.02 -4.03 -11.82
N GLU A 147 -14.60 -5.20 -11.56
CA GLU A 147 -15.79 -5.35 -10.73
C GLU A 147 -15.39 -5.45 -9.24
N PRO A 148 -15.76 -4.46 -8.41
CA PRO A 148 -15.48 -4.49 -6.99
C PRO A 148 -16.22 -5.64 -6.28
N PRO A 149 -15.64 -6.23 -5.21
CA PRO A 149 -16.32 -7.20 -4.35
C PRO A 149 -17.69 -6.71 -3.88
N GLN A 150 -18.69 -7.60 -3.91
CA GLN A 150 -19.97 -7.34 -3.23
C GLN A 150 -19.84 -7.61 -1.73
N ILE A 151 -20.81 -7.14 -0.94
CA ILE A 151 -20.84 -7.45 0.49
C ILE A 151 -20.81 -8.98 0.70
N PRO A 152 -19.89 -9.51 1.52
CA PRO A 152 -19.80 -10.95 1.70
C PRO A 152 -21.08 -11.54 2.30
N ALA A 153 -21.49 -12.72 1.82
CA ALA A 153 -22.69 -13.38 2.33
C ALA A 153 -22.59 -13.64 3.85
N GLY A 154 -23.62 -13.16 4.58
CA GLY A 154 -23.71 -13.23 6.04
C GLY A 154 -23.09 -12.03 6.78
N ALA A 155 -22.37 -11.14 6.09
CA ALA A 155 -21.75 -9.98 6.72
C ALA A 155 -22.79 -8.98 7.23
N GLU A 156 -23.87 -8.72 6.48
CA GLU A 156 -24.92 -7.78 6.88
C GLU A 156 -25.53 -8.13 8.23
N ALA A 157 -25.99 -9.37 8.40
CA ALA A 157 -26.59 -9.83 9.66
C ALA A 157 -25.57 -9.80 10.80
N TYR A 158 -24.33 -10.25 10.56
CA TYR A 158 -23.27 -10.23 11.56
C TYR A 158 -22.97 -8.80 12.03
N LEU A 159 -22.71 -7.89 11.10
CA LEU A 159 -22.34 -6.51 11.42
C LEU A 159 -23.51 -5.70 11.98
N ALA A 160 -24.76 -6.03 11.63
CA ALA A 160 -25.94 -5.43 12.26
C ALA A 160 -26.03 -5.79 13.75
N GLU A 161 -25.69 -7.03 14.15
CA GLU A 161 -25.60 -7.40 15.57
C GLU A 161 -24.45 -6.66 16.26
N ARG A 162 -23.28 -6.56 15.61
CA ARG A 162 -22.13 -5.79 16.12
C ARG A 162 -22.47 -4.32 16.35
N ALA A 163 -23.22 -3.70 15.42
CA ALA A 163 -23.60 -2.28 15.48
C ALA A 163 -24.41 -1.93 16.74
N LYS A 164 -25.15 -2.87 17.33
CA LYS A 164 -25.92 -2.64 18.57
C LYS A 164 -25.05 -2.31 19.78
N HIS A 165 -23.75 -2.62 19.73
CA HIS A 165 -22.80 -2.28 20.81
C HIS A 165 -22.35 -0.81 20.78
N TYR A 166 -22.67 -0.08 19.71
CA TYR A 166 -22.24 1.30 19.53
C TYR A 166 -23.38 2.29 19.77
N GLN A 167 -23.08 3.37 20.49
CA GLN A 167 -24.01 4.47 20.78
C GLN A 167 -23.82 5.67 19.84
N TYR A 168 -23.15 5.45 18.71
CA TYR A 168 -22.84 6.46 17.69
C TYR A 168 -23.16 5.91 16.30
N GLU A 169 -23.22 6.78 15.29
CA GLU A 169 -23.49 6.37 13.92
C GLU A 169 -22.36 5.48 13.37
N THR A 170 -22.75 4.33 12.81
CA THR A 170 -21.82 3.39 12.18
C THR A 170 -22.19 3.17 10.72
N LYS A 171 -21.17 3.01 9.88
CA LYS A 171 -21.27 2.67 8.46
C LYS A 171 -20.54 1.36 8.18
N VAL A 172 -21.08 0.58 7.24
CA VAL A 172 -20.43 -0.63 6.71
C VAL A 172 -19.68 -0.29 5.42
N TYR A 173 -18.40 -0.63 5.37
CA TYR A 173 -17.53 -0.49 4.20
C TYR A 173 -17.22 -1.84 3.61
N VAL A 174 -17.42 -1.99 2.30
CA VAL A 174 -17.09 -3.22 1.58
C VAL A 174 -15.75 -3.05 0.89
N GLY A 175 -14.94 -4.10 0.90
CA GLY A 175 -13.65 -4.09 0.24
C GLY A 175 -13.08 -5.47 -0.01
N GLY A 176 -11.86 -5.47 -0.51
CA GLY A 176 -11.12 -6.70 -0.77
C GLY A 176 -9.79 -6.45 -1.44
N CYS A 177 -8.95 -7.47 -1.40
CA CYS A 177 -7.71 -7.48 -2.16
C CYS A 177 -8.01 -7.44 -3.67
N HIS A 178 -7.04 -7.02 -4.49
CA HIS A 178 -7.28 -6.83 -5.92
C HIS A 178 -7.80 -8.09 -6.64
N CYS A 179 -7.25 -9.27 -6.33
CA CYS A 179 -7.70 -10.52 -6.97
C CYS A 179 -9.03 -11.06 -6.43
N LYS A 180 -9.63 -10.42 -5.41
CA LYS A 180 -10.89 -10.83 -4.77
C LYS A 180 -10.84 -12.18 -4.04
N ALA A 181 -9.66 -12.77 -3.86
CA ALA A 181 -9.50 -13.98 -3.05
C ALA A 181 -9.83 -13.73 -1.59
N VAL A 182 -9.53 -12.53 -1.07
CA VAL A 182 -9.95 -12.08 0.25
C VAL A 182 -10.83 -10.85 0.07
N THR A 183 -12.10 -11.01 0.43
CA THR A 183 -13.11 -9.95 0.47
C THR A 183 -13.53 -9.72 1.91
N PHE A 184 -14.01 -8.53 2.22
CA PHE A 184 -14.43 -8.21 3.57
C PHE A 184 -15.49 -7.12 3.60
N ALA A 185 -16.20 -7.05 4.73
CA ALA A 185 -16.96 -5.89 5.16
C ALA A 185 -16.49 -5.44 6.54
N VAL A 186 -16.46 -4.13 6.76
CA VAL A 186 -16.00 -3.50 8.00
C VAL A 186 -17.09 -2.57 8.51
N LEU A 187 -17.50 -2.76 9.76
CA LEU A 187 -18.32 -1.79 10.48
C LEU A 187 -17.38 -0.80 11.17
N HIS A 188 -17.56 0.50 10.92
CA HIS A 188 -16.78 1.56 11.54
C HIS A 188 -17.61 2.85 11.60
N LYS A 189 -17.01 3.95 12.09
CA LYS A 189 -17.61 5.28 11.98
C LYS A 189 -17.62 5.74 10.51
N PRO A 190 -18.43 6.75 10.14
CA PRO A 190 -18.20 7.54 8.93
C PRO A 190 -16.70 7.89 8.80
N LEU A 191 -16.07 7.66 7.65
CA LEU A 191 -14.63 7.84 7.46
C LEU A 191 -14.19 9.30 7.68
N GLU A 192 -15.12 10.23 7.51
CA GLU A 192 -14.98 11.66 7.80
C GLU A 192 -14.71 11.92 9.30
N GLU A 193 -15.08 10.99 10.17
CA GLU A 193 -14.85 11.02 11.62
C GLU A 193 -13.73 10.06 12.08
N VAL A 194 -13.11 9.34 11.16
CA VAL A 194 -12.05 8.38 11.46
C VAL A 194 -10.69 9.05 11.28
N GLU A 195 -9.84 8.94 12.31
CA GLU A 195 -8.43 9.27 12.15
C GLU A 195 -7.73 8.18 11.32
N LEU A 196 -7.19 8.61 10.18
CA LEU A 196 -6.51 7.73 9.24
C LEU A 196 -4.99 7.85 9.40
N VAL A 197 -4.30 6.72 9.42
CA VAL A 197 -2.85 6.66 9.65
C VAL A 197 -2.12 6.26 8.36
N ASP A 198 -1.31 7.19 7.84
CA ASP A 198 -0.39 6.98 6.72
C ASP A 198 1.05 6.88 7.24
N CYS A 199 1.37 5.74 7.87
CA CYS A 199 2.63 5.55 8.56
C CYS A 199 3.83 5.58 7.60
N ALA A 200 4.85 6.38 7.93
CA ALA A 200 6.06 6.54 7.12
C ALA A 200 7.07 5.38 7.25
N CYS A 201 6.78 4.32 8.02
CA CYS A 201 7.68 3.19 8.15
C CYS A 201 7.86 2.45 6.80
N SER A 202 8.97 1.73 6.63
CA SER A 202 9.32 1.18 5.32
C SER A 202 8.33 0.12 4.79
N ILE A 203 7.62 -0.60 5.67
CA ILE A 203 6.58 -1.56 5.26
C ILE A 203 5.30 -0.85 4.82
N CYS A 204 4.79 0.11 5.60
CA CYS A 204 3.57 0.84 5.28
C CYS A 204 3.76 1.73 4.05
N THR A 205 4.87 2.48 3.99
CA THR A 205 5.23 3.27 2.83
C THR A 205 5.38 2.38 1.60
N GLY A 206 6.19 1.32 1.67
CA GLY A 206 6.45 0.43 0.53
C GLY A 206 5.23 -0.32 0.01
N ASN A 207 4.29 -0.64 0.89
CA ASN A 207 3.05 -1.35 0.56
C ASN A 207 1.88 -0.39 0.25
N GLY A 208 2.09 0.91 0.40
CA GLY A 208 1.10 1.95 0.07
C GLY A 208 -0.15 1.83 0.92
N VAL A 209 0.03 1.66 2.23
CA VAL A 209 -1.05 1.34 3.15
C VAL A 209 -1.68 2.59 3.72
N LEU A 210 -2.99 2.58 3.92
CA LEU A 210 -3.69 3.64 4.65
C LEU A 210 -4.58 2.99 5.71
N TRP A 211 -4.23 3.18 6.99
CA TRP A 211 -4.88 2.47 8.09
C TRP A 211 -6.08 3.23 8.65
N ALA A 212 -7.14 2.49 8.93
CA ALA A 212 -8.16 2.82 9.92
C ALA A 212 -8.16 1.72 11.00
N TYR A 213 -8.59 2.04 12.21
CA TYR A 213 -8.56 1.12 13.35
C TYR A 213 -9.96 0.83 13.90
N PRO A 214 -10.77 -0.01 13.22
CA PRO A 214 -12.05 -0.48 13.75
C PRO A 214 -11.83 -1.51 14.87
N GLY A 215 -12.91 -1.88 15.56
CA GLY A 215 -12.88 -3.03 16.46
C GLY A 215 -12.58 -4.32 15.69
N ARG A 216 -11.76 -5.19 16.27
CA ARG A 216 -11.33 -6.45 15.63
C ARG A 216 -12.49 -7.34 15.19
N HIS A 217 -13.55 -7.42 16.00
CA HIS A 217 -14.75 -8.20 15.71
C HIS A 217 -15.75 -7.45 14.84
N ASP A 218 -15.42 -6.24 14.38
CA ASP A 218 -16.29 -5.46 13.49
C ASP A 218 -15.88 -5.62 12.03
N VAL A 219 -15.09 -6.66 11.74
CA VAL A 219 -14.70 -7.05 10.40
C VAL A 219 -15.23 -8.44 10.11
N PHE A 220 -15.72 -8.63 8.89
CA PHE A 220 -16.19 -9.90 8.38
C PHE A 220 -15.44 -10.23 7.09
N PHE A 221 -14.61 -11.28 7.11
CA PHE A 221 -13.87 -11.75 5.95
C PHE A 221 -14.59 -12.89 5.22
N ARG A 222 -14.39 -12.96 3.91
CA ARG A 222 -14.67 -14.16 3.11
C ARG A 222 -13.58 -14.44 2.07
N PRO A 223 -13.15 -15.70 1.93
CA PRO A 223 -13.38 -16.82 2.87
C PRO A 223 -12.82 -16.52 4.28
N SER A 224 -13.53 -16.98 5.32
CA SER A 224 -13.11 -16.81 6.72
C SER A 224 -12.39 -18.06 7.23
N ALA A 225 -11.59 -17.92 8.29
CA ALA A 225 -10.89 -19.03 8.93
C ALA A 225 -11.86 -20.11 9.44
N SER A 226 -13.02 -19.71 9.96
CA SER A 226 -14.14 -20.59 10.31
C SER A 226 -15.46 -19.82 10.30
N SER A 227 -16.58 -20.51 10.44
CA SER A 227 -17.89 -19.89 10.67
C SER A 227 -17.98 -19.17 12.03
N SER A 228 -17.22 -19.63 13.03
CA SER A 228 -17.17 -19.04 14.37
C SER A 228 -16.19 -17.88 14.50
N LYS A 229 -15.28 -17.69 13.55
CA LYS A 229 -14.28 -16.60 13.52
C LYS A 229 -14.33 -15.84 12.19
N PRO A 230 -15.46 -15.22 11.81
CA PRO A 230 -15.57 -14.48 10.55
C PRO A 230 -14.65 -13.27 10.46
N TRP A 231 -14.14 -12.75 11.59
CA TRP A 231 -13.17 -11.65 11.65
C TRP A 231 -11.72 -12.08 11.36
N GLN A 232 -11.51 -13.31 10.92
CA GLN A 232 -10.21 -13.78 10.42
C GLN A 232 -10.40 -14.33 9.02
N PRO A 233 -9.56 -13.94 8.03
CA PRO A 233 -9.62 -14.56 6.71
C PRO A 233 -9.12 -16.01 6.78
N ASP A 234 -9.48 -16.80 5.77
CA ASP A 234 -8.89 -18.12 5.57
C ASP A 234 -7.35 -17.99 5.51
N PRO A 235 -6.62 -18.68 6.41
CA PRO A 235 -5.18 -18.53 6.53
C PRO A 235 -4.42 -19.01 5.29
N SER A 236 -5.01 -19.84 4.43
CA SER A 236 -4.38 -20.29 3.17
C SER A 236 -4.26 -19.18 2.13
N LEU A 237 -5.05 -18.11 2.26
CA LEU A 237 -5.15 -17.02 1.29
C LEU A 237 -4.20 -15.86 1.59
N VAL A 238 -3.56 -15.87 2.76
CA VAL A 238 -2.73 -14.77 3.25
C VAL A 238 -1.35 -15.24 3.71
N THR A 239 -0.40 -14.32 3.65
CA THR A 239 0.93 -14.43 4.25
C THR A 239 0.97 -13.45 5.40
N ARG A 240 1.47 -13.91 6.55
CA ARG A 240 1.72 -13.08 7.73
C ARG A 240 3.21 -12.78 7.78
N TYR A 241 3.52 -11.50 7.92
CA TYR A 241 4.89 -11.03 8.02
C TYR A 241 5.06 -10.22 9.30
N THR A 242 6.07 -10.56 10.11
CA THR A 242 6.45 -9.83 11.32
C THR A 242 7.89 -9.38 11.23
N PHE A 243 8.24 -8.33 11.98
CA PHE A 243 9.59 -7.81 12.08
C PHE A 243 9.81 -7.15 13.44
N GLY A 244 11.05 -6.77 13.73
CA GLY A 244 11.40 -6.11 15.00
C GLY A 244 11.08 -7.00 16.20
N LYS A 245 10.18 -6.54 17.08
CA LYS A 245 9.75 -7.31 18.27
C LYS A 245 8.82 -8.48 17.95
N GLY A 246 8.37 -8.62 16.70
CA GLY A 246 7.47 -9.69 16.29
C GLY A 246 6.00 -9.50 16.68
N THR A 247 5.65 -8.40 17.35
CA THR A 247 4.33 -8.23 17.95
C THR A 247 3.25 -7.75 16.99
N ASN A 248 3.58 -7.14 15.85
CA ASN A 248 2.61 -6.66 14.85
C ASN A 248 2.75 -7.46 13.56
N GLU A 249 1.69 -8.16 13.17
CA GLU A 249 1.62 -8.93 11.94
C GLU A 249 1.09 -8.05 10.81
N HIS A 250 1.83 -7.97 9.72
CA HIS A 250 1.33 -7.42 8.45
C HIS A 250 0.79 -8.56 7.60
N VAL A 251 -0.51 -8.51 7.31
CA VAL A 251 -1.21 -9.60 6.62
C VAL A 251 -1.46 -9.21 5.17
N VAL A 252 -0.95 -10.02 4.25
CA VAL A 252 -0.88 -9.74 2.82
C VAL A 252 -1.57 -10.86 2.03
N CYS A 253 -2.30 -10.53 0.96
CA CYS A 253 -2.87 -11.55 0.08
C CYS A 253 -1.78 -12.34 -0.68
N ASN A 254 -1.88 -13.68 -0.70
CA ASN A 254 -0.90 -14.57 -1.36
C ASN A 254 -0.90 -14.51 -2.89
N GLN A 255 -1.91 -13.88 -3.50
CA GLN A 255 -2.04 -13.84 -4.96
C GLN A 255 -1.71 -12.47 -5.55
N CYS A 256 -2.30 -11.40 -5.00
CA CYS A 256 -2.11 -10.04 -5.51
C CYS A 256 -1.23 -9.15 -4.62
N PHE A 257 -0.77 -9.68 -3.49
CA PHE A 257 0.15 -9.01 -2.57
C PHE A 257 -0.36 -7.68 -2.00
N CYS A 258 -1.66 -7.40 -2.07
CA CYS A 258 -2.27 -6.27 -1.36
C CYS A 258 -2.15 -6.52 0.15
N GLN A 259 -1.64 -5.54 0.89
CA GLN A 259 -1.66 -5.57 2.35
C GLN A 259 -3.07 -5.28 2.84
N ILE A 260 -3.63 -6.19 3.62
CA ILE A 260 -5.05 -6.22 3.99
C ILE A 260 -5.26 -5.56 5.34
N PHE A 261 -4.62 -6.09 6.38
CA PHE A 261 -4.69 -5.56 7.73
C PHE A 261 -3.37 -5.75 8.45
N GLU A 262 -3.21 -5.03 9.56
CA GLU A 262 -2.25 -5.33 10.59
C GLU A 262 -2.97 -5.71 11.88
N ALA A 263 -2.37 -6.62 12.64
CA ALA A 263 -2.90 -7.04 13.91
C ALA A 263 -1.76 -7.34 14.86
N ARG A 264 -1.88 -6.88 16.10
CA ARG A 264 -0.99 -7.30 17.17
C ARG A 264 -1.27 -8.77 17.52
N GLU A 265 -0.20 -9.52 17.76
CA GLU A 265 -0.13 -10.99 17.85
C GLU A 265 -1.40 -11.67 18.43
N LEU A 266 -1.87 -12.64 17.66
CA LEU A 266 -2.81 -13.70 18.01
C LEU A 266 -2.17 -14.64 19.06
N LEU A 267 -1.82 -14.16 20.25
CA LEU A 267 -1.63 -15.09 21.36
C LEU A 267 -2.97 -15.77 21.61
N ASP A 268 -2.96 -17.09 21.43
CA ASP A 268 -4.04 -18.04 21.65
C ASP A 268 -4.58 -17.98 23.08
N HIS A 269 -5.28 -16.91 23.45
CA HIS A 269 -6.34 -17.03 24.44
C HIS A 269 -7.50 -17.72 23.71
N GLU A 270 -7.55 -19.05 23.88
CA GLU A 270 -8.57 -19.97 23.34
C GLU A 270 -10.01 -19.57 23.70
N ASP A 271 -10.13 -18.67 24.66
CA ASP A 271 -11.30 -18.06 25.24
C ASP A 271 -11.48 -16.63 24.69
N GLY A 272 -12.23 -16.52 23.59
CA GLY A 272 -12.78 -15.26 23.08
C GLY A 272 -13.81 -14.60 24.02
N GLU A 273 -13.66 -14.77 25.33
CA GLU A 273 -14.51 -14.30 26.42
C GLU A 273 -13.63 -13.47 27.38
N GLY A 274 -13.04 -12.42 26.83
CA GLY A 274 -12.14 -11.51 27.55
C GLY A 274 -12.19 -10.11 26.94
N TRP A 275 -13.40 -9.60 26.71
CA TRP A 275 -13.62 -8.18 26.40
C TRP A 275 -14.03 -7.41 27.65
N GLU A 276 -13.49 -7.79 28.81
CA GLU A 276 -13.37 -6.83 29.91
C GLU A 276 -12.17 -5.94 29.60
N GLU A 277 -12.50 -4.74 29.11
CA GLU A 277 -11.75 -3.52 29.42
C GLU A 277 -10.22 -3.66 29.34
N ASP A 278 -9.71 -3.76 28.12
CA ASP A 278 -8.31 -3.44 27.85
C ASP A 278 -8.14 -1.91 27.96
N ASN A 279 -8.35 -1.34 29.16
CA ASN A 279 -8.09 0.05 29.61
C ASN A 279 -8.07 1.15 28.52
N GLY A 280 -9.04 1.17 27.61
CA GLY A 280 -9.10 2.13 26.51
C GLY A 280 -8.03 1.98 25.41
N ASN A 281 -7.28 0.88 25.36
CA ASN A 281 -6.33 0.57 24.29
C ASN A 281 -6.66 -0.78 23.63
N PRO A 282 -7.64 -0.83 22.72
CA PRO A 282 -8.01 -2.05 22.04
C PRO A 282 -6.80 -2.59 21.29
N GLY A 283 -6.49 -3.89 21.45
CA GLY A 283 -5.48 -4.58 20.65
C GLY A 283 -5.56 -4.14 19.18
N THR A 284 -4.53 -3.44 18.72
CA THR A 284 -4.57 -2.64 17.49
C THR A 284 -4.84 -3.53 16.28
N PHE A 285 -6.00 -3.34 15.66
CA PHE A 285 -6.36 -3.95 14.37
C PHE A 285 -6.48 -2.83 13.33
N GLY A 286 -5.49 -2.71 12.46
CA GLY A 286 -5.49 -1.73 11.38
C GLY A 286 -5.99 -2.36 10.09
N ILE A 287 -7.08 -1.86 9.48
CA ILE A 287 -7.55 -2.29 8.16
C ILE A 287 -7.08 -1.30 7.08
N ASN A 288 -6.58 -1.81 5.96
CA ASN A 288 -6.11 -0.96 4.86
C ASN A 288 -7.31 -0.44 4.06
N ILE A 289 -7.70 0.82 4.28
CA ILE A 289 -8.87 1.40 3.62
C ILE A 289 -8.66 1.64 2.12
N ALA A 290 -7.41 1.60 1.63
CA ALA A 290 -7.13 1.60 0.19
C ALA A 290 -7.79 0.42 -0.54
N LEU A 291 -8.20 -0.61 0.20
CA LEU A 291 -8.89 -1.79 -0.32
C LEU A 291 -10.41 -1.66 -0.34
N TYR A 292 -10.99 -0.58 0.19
CA TYR A 292 -12.43 -0.33 0.11
C TYR A 292 -12.84 -0.09 -1.35
N ASN A 293 -14.08 -0.45 -1.68
CA ASN A 293 -14.60 -0.30 -3.04
C ASN A 293 -14.70 1.18 -3.45
N ASP A 294 -15.13 2.01 -2.50
CA ASP A 294 -15.58 3.38 -2.76
C ASP A 294 -14.52 4.39 -2.29
N ILE A 295 -13.27 3.93 -2.09
CA ILE A 295 -12.20 4.75 -1.48
C ILE A 295 -11.94 6.05 -2.25
N THR A 296 -12.18 6.08 -3.55
CA THR A 296 -12.01 7.28 -4.38
C THR A 296 -12.94 8.41 -3.98
N GLU A 297 -14.14 8.12 -3.46
CA GLU A 297 -15.07 9.15 -2.97
C GLU A 297 -14.44 9.92 -1.79
N TYR A 298 -13.71 9.20 -0.94
CA TYR A 298 -13.04 9.75 0.24
C TYR A 298 -11.70 10.43 -0.05
N LEU A 299 -10.98 9.98 -1.07
CA LEU A 299 -9.67 10.55 -1.41
C LEU A 299 -9.76 11.84 -2.25
N VAL A 300 -10.92 12.13 -2.85
CA VAL A 300 -11.13 13.31 -3.71
C VAL A 300 -11.57 14.55 -2.93
N GLU A 301 -12.25 14.41 -1.79
CA GLU A 301 -12.82 15.54 -1.04
C GLU A 301 -11.83 16.33 -0.17
N SER A 302 -10.57 15.87 -0.02
CA SER A 302 -9.52 16.80 0.39
C SER A 302 -9.40 17.85 -0.70
N LYS A 303 -9.56 19.15 -0.37
CA LYS A 303 -9.76 20.33 -1.25
C LYS A 303 -8.76 20.56 -2.40
N THR A 304 -7.93 19.58 -2.76
CA THR A 304 -6.89 19.60 -3.78
C THR A 304 -6.79 18.32 -4.64
N GLY A 305 -7.75 17.39 -4.56
CA GLY A 305 -7.88 16.23 -5.46
C GLY A 305 -7.17 14.94 -5.01
N LEU A 306 -7.46 13.84 -5.75
CA LEU A 306 -7.01 12.45 -5.51
C LEU A 306 -5.50 12.32 -5.23
N LEU A 307 -4.70 13.20 -5.85
CA LEU A 307 -3.24 13.28 -5.72
C LEU A 307 -2.76 13.54 -4.30
N LYS A 308 -3.48 14.36 -3.50
CA LYS A 308 -3.15 14.59 -2.09
C LYS A 308 -3.80 13.56 -1.17
N GLY A 309 -5.01 13.06 -1.46
CA GLY A 309 -5.58 11.94 -0.69
C GLY A 309 -4.71 10.68 -0.74
N LEU A 310 -4.11 10.39 -1.90
CA LEU A 310 -3.15 9.30 -2.05
C LEU A 310 -1.78 9.57 -1.41
N LEU A 311 -1.48 10.78 -0.92
CA LEU A 311 -0.14 11.14 -0.42
C LEU A 311 -0.09 11.96 0.91
N LYS A 312 -1.19 12.45 1.46
CA LYS A 312 -1.17 13.33 2.64
C LYS A 312 -2.21 12.93 3.66
N LEU A 313 -1.76 12.15 4.63
CA LEU A 313 -2.25 12.18 6.01
C LEU A 313 -1.01 12.22 6.92
N THR A 314 -1.16 12.84 8.08
CA THR A 314 -0.11 13.41 8.95
C THR A 314 1.11 12.52 9.23
N ASP A 315 2.30 13.15 9.33
CA ASP A 315 3.57 12.51 9.69
C ASP A 315 3.44 11.90 11.10
N ALA A 316 3.36 10.57 11.19
CA ALA A 316 3.19 9.83 12.46
C ALA A 316 4.44 9.83 13.36
N ARG A 317 5.41 10.74 13.12
CA ARG A 317 6.63 10.85 13.93
C ARG A 317 6.43 11.62 15.23
N ASP A 318 5.34 12.38 15.36
CA ASP A 318 4.95 13.05 16.60
C ASP A 318 3.45 12.82 16.85
N MET A 319 3.11 11.84 17.69
CA MET A 319 1.74 11.73 18.20
C MET A 319 1.50 12.81 19.26
N GLU A 320 0.66 13.80 18.91
CA GLU A 320 -0.43 14.39 19.70
C GLU A 320 -1.42 15.09 18.72
N PRO A 321 -2.73 15.08 19.01
CA PRO A 321 -3.79 15.18 18.01
C PRO A 321 -4.05 16.61 17.55
N VAL A 322 -4.18 16.84 16.25
CA VAL A 322 -4.70 18.12 15.73
C VAL A 322 -5.69 17.91 14.59
N TYR A 323 -6.88 17.44 14.94
CA TYR A 323 -8.10 17.91 14.27
C TYR A 323 -9.08 18.38 15.34
N GLN A 324 -9.10 19.69 15.59
CA GLN A 324 -10.25 20.33 16.21
C GLN A 324 -11.37 20.41 15.18
N VAL A 325 -12.49 19.75 15.49
CA VAL A 325 -13.77 19.92 14.81
C VAL A 325 -14.15 21.41 14.90
N LYS A 326 -14.25 22.10 13.77
CA LYS A 326 -14.96 23.38 13.72
C LYS A 326 -16.46 23.08 13.69
N VAL A 327 -17.16 23.55 14.72
CA VAL A 327 -18.61 23.75 14.75
C VAL A 327 -19.01 24.71 13.62
#